data_AF-A0A9Q3KLH1-F1
#
_entry.id   AF-A0A9Q3KLH1-F1
#
_cell.length_a   1.000
_cell.length_b   1.000
_cell.length_c   1.000
_cell.angle_alpha   90.00
_cell.angle_beta   90.00
_cell.angle_gamma   90.00
#
_symmetry.space_group_name_H-M   'P 1'
#
loop_
_entity.id
_entity.type
_entity.pdbx_description
1 polymer ?
#
loop_
_entity_poly.entity_id
_entity_poly.type
_entity_poly.pdbx_seq_one_letter_code
_entity_poly.pdbx_strand_id
1 'polypeptide(L)'
;MQIQEPKSPWDIVHMDWVTALPPGGDKSYNACLVLVDRYRKTPMFLPCHKDDTAIYTAIMIWNKVISHTDLFQNIISVRDPKFTSALWKNLHNLFRTKLSFSTAYNPQTLALAERMIQKLEDMIARFCAYGLDFKDSDGFTHDWCTLIPAPNWHIKHQSILQLEGHLQC
;
A
#
# COMPACT_ATOMS: atom_id res chain seq x y z
N MET A 1 1.58 -19.94 -9.43
CA MET A 1 0.59 -19.63 -8.39
C MET A 1 -0.61 -19.03 -9.09
N GLN A 2 -1.73 -19.76 -9.14
CA GLN A 2 -2.99 -19.17 -9.60
C GLN A 2 -3.58 -18.36 -8.44
N ILE A 3 -3.68 -17.04 -8.61
CA ILE A 3 -4.32 -16.17 -7.62
C ILE A 3 -5.78 -16.05 -8.03
N GLN A 4 -6.69 -16.49 -7.15
CA GLN A 4 -8.13 -16.40 -7.41
C GLN A 4 -8.59 -14.94 -7.45
N GLU A 5 -9.67 -14.66 -8.18
CA GLU A 5 -10.28 -13.32 -8.19
C GLU A 5 -10.77 -12.96 -6.78
N PRO A 6 -10.47 -11.74 -6.26
CA PRO A 6 -10.95 -11.32 -4.96
C PRO A 6 -12.47 -11.24 -4.98
N LYS A 7 -13.11 -11.69 -3.90
CA LYS A 7 -14.58 -11.69 -3.75
C LYS A 7 -15.07 -10.44 -3.06
N SER A 8 -14.24 -9.89 -2.19
CA SER A 8 -14.50 -8.69 -1.43
C SER A 8 -13.30 -7.76 -1.43
N PRO A 9 -13.51 -6.46 -1.13
CA PRO A 9 -12.39 -5.55 -0.99
C PRO A 9 -11.43 -5.98 0.12
N TRP A 10 -10.13 -5.78 -0.09
CA TRP A 10 -9.06 -6.21 0.83
C TRP A 10 -8.82 -7.72 0.93
N ASP A 11 -9.53 -8.56 0.17
CA ASP A 11 -9.22 -9.99 0.09
C ASP A 11 -7.78 -10.24 -0.38
N ILE A 12 -7.37 -9.52 -1.43
CA ILE A 12 -6.05 -9.70 -2.07
C ILE A 12 -5.44 -8.33 -2.29
N VAL A 13 -4.29 -8.11 -1.66
CA VAL A 13 -3.56 -6.85 -1.72
C VAL A 13 -2.18 -7.10 -2.29
N HIS A 14 -1.80 -6.37 -3.32
CA HIS A 14 -0.44 -6.35 -3.82
C HIS A 14 0.35 -5.25 -3.11
N MET A 15 1.58 -5.53 -2.74
CA MET A 15 2.44 -4.59 -2.01
C MET A 15 3.82 -4.56 -2.64
N ASP A 16 4.36 -3.36 -2.83
CA ASP A 16 5.73 -3.17 -3.29
C ASP A 16 6.30 -1.80 -2.87
N TRP A 17 7.62 -1.67 -2.88
CA TRP A 17 8.32 -0.46 -2.45
C TRP A 17 8.88 0.34 -3.63
N VAL A 18 8.51 1.61 -3.67
CA VAL A 18 9.28 2.62 -4.42
C VAL A 18 10.37 3.13 -3.51
N THR A 19 11.64 2.98 -3.91
CA THR A 19 12.79 3.41 -3.10
C THR A 19 13.65 4.41 -3.85
N ALA A 20 14.68 4.95 -3.17
CA ALA A 20 15.58 5.97 -3.71
C ALA A 20 14.87 7.26 -4.15
N LEU A 21 13.78 7.61 -3.45
CA LEU A 21 13.11 8.89 -3.62
C LEU A 21 13.93 9.99 -2.94
N PRO A 22 13.92 11.23 -3.48
CA PRO A 22 14.45 12.37 -2.75
C PRO A 22 13.69 12.54 -1.42
N PRO A 23 14.32 13.11 -0.38
CA PRO A 23 13.65 13.48 0.85
C PRO A 23 12.37 14.29 0.60
N GLY A 24 11.23 13.78 1.07
CA GLY A 24 9.92 14.44 0.97
C GLY A 24 9.16 14.46 2.29
N GLY A 25 8.19 15.37 2.42
CA GLY A 25 7.41 15.58 3.62
C GLY A 25 8.18 16.18 4.79
N ASP A 26 7.44 16.45 5.87
CA ASP A 26 7.96 16.93 7.16
C ASP A 26 8.95 15.96 7.82
N LYS A 27 8.85 14.66 7.50
CA LYS A 27 9.70 13.60 8.06
C LYS A 27 10.79 13.11 7.13
N SER A 28 11.06 13.80 6.03
CA SER A 28 12.16 13.46 5.12
C SER A 28 12.08 11.99 4.64
N TYR A 29 10.89 11.56 4.25
CA TYR A 29 10.62 10.24 3.67
C TYR A 29 11.45 10.04 2.39
N ASN A 30 12.00 8.85 2.21
CA ASN A 30 12.86 8.52 1.07
C ASN A 30 12.44 7.22 0.34
N ALA A 31 11.30 6.68 0.72
CA ALA A 31 10.64 5.55 0.07
C ALA A 31 9.13 5.69 0.22
N CYS A 32 8.38 4.91 -0.57
CA CYS A 32 6.94 4.79 -0.48
C CYS A 32 6.55 3.32 -0.61
N LEU A 33 5.75 2.82 0.33
CA LEU A 33 5.08 1.53 0.19
C LEU A 33 3.79 1.73 -0.60
N VAL A 34 3.66 1.03 -1.72
CA VAL A 34 2.46 1.04 -2.56
C VAL A 34 1.64 -0.21 -2.26
N LEU A 35 0.36 -0.02 -1.95
CA LEU A 35 -0.61 -1.08 -1.76
C LEU A 35 -1.67 -0.98 -2.85
N VAL A 36 -2.00 -2.09 -3.49
CA VAL A 36 -3.07 -2.15 -4.48
C VAL A 36 -4.08 -3.21 -4.06
N ASP A 37 -5.29 -2.77 -3.70
CA ASP A 37 -6.43 -3.66 -3.52
C ASP A 37 -6.87 -4.21 -4.88
N ARG A 38 -6.73 -5.53 -5.09
CA ARG A 38 -7.04 -6.17 -6.37
C ARG A 38 -8.52 -6.05 -6.73
N TYR A 39 -9.41 -5.95 -5.74
CA TYR A 39 -10.85 -5.80 -5.96
C TYR A 39 -11.18 -4.38 -6.47
N ARG A 40 -10.71 -3.36 -5.75
CA ARG A 40 -10.97 -1.95 -6.09
C ARG A 40 -10.09 -1.41 -7.20
N LYS A 41 -8.97 -2.07 -7.50
CA LYS A 41 -7.97 -1.64 -8.50
C LYS A 41 -7.46 -0.22 -8.25
N THR A 42 -7.44 0.18 -6.98
CA THR A 42 -7.04 1.52 -6.54
C THR A 42 -5.75 1.40 -5.73
N PRO A 43 -4.71 2.19 -6.06
CA PRO A 43 -3.48 2.22 -5.29
C PRO A 43 -3.64 3.07 -4.03
N MET A 44 -2.85 2.74 -3.02
CA MET A 44 -2.64 3.51 -1.82
C MET A 44 -1.15 3.64 -1.57
N PHE A 45 -0.74 4.79 -1.09
CA PHE A 45 0.67 5.14 -0.92
C PHE A 45 0.91 5.45 0.54
N LEU A 46 1.94 4.83 1.10
CA LEU A 46 2.38 5.09 2.47
C LEU A 46 3.83 5.58 2.41
N PRO A 47 4.07 6.90 2.52
CA PRO A 47 5.40 7.46 2.67
C PRO A 47 6.11 6.88 3.90
N CYS A 48 7.38 6.54 3.72
CA CYS A 48 8.15 5.73 4.67
C CYS A 48 9.66 5.92 4.44
N HIS A 49 10.47 5.20 5.21
CA HIS A 49 11.91 5.17 5.03
C HIS A 49 12.34 3.82 4.46
N LYS A 50 13.28 3.83 3.51
CA LYS A 50 13.79 2.61 2.87
C LYS A 50 14.32 1.60 3.91
N ASP A 51 14.92 2.12 4.99
CA ASP A 51 15.55 1.39 6.08
C ASP A 51 14.57 1.05 7.22
N ASP A 52 13.27 1.32 7.05
CA ASP A 52 12.26 0.92 8.02
C ASP A 52 12.32 -0.59 8.29
N THR A 53 12.25 -0.96 9.55
CA THR A 53 12.28 -2.38 9.93
C THR A 53 10.97 -3.06 9.54
N ALA A 54 11.00 -4.40 9.52
CA ALA A 54 9.79 -5.21 9.34
C ALA A 54 8.69 -4.87 10.38
N ILE A 55 9.08 -4.53 11.62
CA ILE A 55 8.17 -4.13 12.70
C ILE A 55 7.54 -2.78 12.42
N TYR A 56 8.35 -1.76 12.08
CA TYR A 56 7.83 -0.44 11.74
C TYR A 56 6.89 -0.48 10.54
N THR A 57 7.24 -1.29 9.54
CA THR A 57 6.36 -1.54 8.38
C THR A 57 5.00 -2.11 8.81
N ALA A 58 5.00 -3.14 9.66
CA ALA A 58 3.76 -3.76 10.14
C ALA A 58 2.90 -2.78 10.95
N ILE A 59 3.52 -2.00 11.84
CA ILE A 59 2.83 -0.97 12.64
C ILE A 59 2.24 0.12 11.73
N MET A 60 3.00 0.57 10.73
CA MET A 60 2.55 1.58 9.77
C MET A 60 1.31 1.09 9.02
N ILE A 61 1.35 -0.13 8.45
CA ILE A 61 0.22 -0.71 7.74
C ILE A 61 -0.99 -0.88 8.67
N TRP A 62 -0.76 -1.31 9.91
CA TRP A 62 -1.83 -1.47 10.88
C TRP A 62 -2.54 -0.15 11.16
N ASN A 63 -1.76 0.88 11.53
CA ASN A 63 -2.29 2.16 11.95
C ASN A 63 -2.89 2.97 10.80
N LYS A 64 -2.31 2.86 9.60
CA LYS A 64 -2.74 3.65 8.45
C LYS A 64 -3.83 2.97 7.65
N VAL A 65 -3.83 1.64 7.55
CA VAL A 65 -4.73 0.91 6.65
C VAL A 65 -5.69 0.01 7.42
N ILE A 66 -5.18 -0.99 8.13
CA ILE A 66 -6.02 -2.03 8.75
C ILE A 66 -7.00 -1.46 9.77
N SER A 67 -6.64 -0.39 10.48
CA SER A 67 -7.52 0.35 11.39
C SER A 67 -8.78 0.93 10.73
N HIS A 68 -8.76 1.13 9.41
CA HIS A 68 -9.88 1.67 8.63
C HIS A 68 -10.49 0.63 7.66
N THR A 69 -9.91 -0.56 7.56
CA THR A 69 -10.27 -1.59 6.56
C THR A 69 -10.61 -2.92 7.22
N ASP A 70 -10.77 -3.96 6.42
CA ASP A 70 -10.73 -5.34 6.91
C ASP A 70 -9.29 -5.87 6.81
N LEU A 71 -9.01 -7.00 7.47
CA LEU A 71 -7.71 -7.66 7.39
C LEU A 71 -7.46 -8.22 5.98
N PHE A 72 -6.22 -8.07 5.50
CA PHE A 72 -5.80 -8.61 4.22
C PHE A 72 -5.77 -10.13 4.26
N GLN A 73 -6.63 -10.80 3.48
CA GLN A 73 -6.68 -12.27 3.48
C GLN A 73 -5.45 -12.87 2.81
N ASN A 74 -4.95 -12.22 1.75
CA ASN A 74 -3.70 -12.58 1.09
C ASN A 74 -2.93 -11.32 0.66
N ILE A 75 -1.69 -11.21 1.14
CA ILE A 75 -0.73 -10.22 0.65
C ILE A 75 0.11 -10.87 -0.45
N ILE A 76 0.28 -10.17 -1.56
CA ILE A 76 1.18 -10.57 -2.64
C ILE A 76 2.28 -9.52 -2.75
N SER A 77 3.53 -9.93 -2.60
CA SER A 77 4.68 -9.03 -2.66
C SER A 77 5.82 -9.63 -3.47
N VAL A 78 6.71 -8.80 -3.99
CA VAL A 78 8.06 -9.23 -4.37
C VAL A 78 8.78 -9.73 -3.10
N ARG A 79 9.78 -10.61 -3.24
CA ARG A 79 10.56 -11.11 -2.09
C ARG A 79 11.43 -10.00 -1.49
N ASP A 80 10.83 -9.20 -0.62
CA ASP A 80 11.54 -8.23 0.21
C ASP A 80 11.95 -8.88 1.56
N PRO A 81 13.18 -8.62 2.06
CA PRO A 81 13.62 -9.08 3.38
C PRO A 81 12.66 -8.75 4.52
N LYS A 82 11.97 -7.60 4.46
CA LYS A 82 10.98 -7.18 5.46
C LYS A 82 9.83 -8.18 5.53
N PHE A 83 9.27 -8.57 4.38
CA PHE A 83 8.15 -9.51 4.29
C PHE A 83 8.56 -10.98 4.52
N THR A 84 9.83 -11.34 4.32
CA THR A 84 10.32 -12.70 4.59
C THR A 84 10.72 -12.93 6.05
N SER A 85 10.71 -11.89 6.89
CA SER A 85 11.08 -11.95 8.30
C SER A 85 10.16 -12.84 9.14
N ALA A 86 10.67 -13.32 10.29
CA ALA A 86 9.92 -14.14 11.22
C ALA A 86 8.67 -13.42 11.76
N LEU A 87 8.73 -12.09 11.92
CA LEU A 87 7.60 -11.28 12.33
C LEU A 87 6.41 -11.47 11.38
N TRP A 88 6.61 -11.22 10.08
CA TRP A 88 5.52 -11.30 9.10
C TRP A 88 4.96 -12.71 8.99
N LYS A 89 5.82 -13.74 9.00
CA LYS A 89 5.38 -15.13 9.06
C LYS A 89 4.49 -15.42 10.27
N ASN A 90 4.89 -14.96 11.45
CA ASN A 90 4.13 -15.16 12.68
C ASN A 90 2.81 -14.38 12.69
N LEU A 91 2.80 -13.14 12.18
CA LEU A 91 1.57 -12.34 12.04
C LEU A 91 0.56 -13.04 11.13
N HIS A 92 1.00 -13.53 9.96
CA HIS A 92 0.13 -14.25 9.04
C HIS A 92 -0.40 -15.56 9.64
N ASN A 93 0.43 -16.30 10.37
CA ASN A 93 -0.02 -17.50 11.09
C ASN A 93 -1.06 -17.17 12.18
N LEU A 94 -0.85 -16.08 12.94
CA LEU A 94 -1.74 -15.65 14.02
C LEU A 94 -3.11 -15.24 13.49
N PHE A 95 -3.14 -14.42 12.44
CA PHE A 95 -4.38 -13.93 11.83
C PHE A 95 -5.01 -14.92 10.83
N ARG A 96 -4.37 -16.07 10.60
CA ARG A 96 -4.76 -17.07 9.59
C ARG A 96 -4.87 -16.48 8.18
N THR A 97 -4.04 -15.49 7.88
CA THR A 97 -3.94 -14.85 6.55
C THR A 97 -2.73 -15.39 5.81
N LYS A 98 -2.60 -15.02 4.52
CA LYS A 98 -1.53 -15.52 3.65
C LYS A 98 -0.59 -14.39 3.23
N LEU A 99 0.69 -14.75 3.11
CA LEU A 99 1.71 -13.96 2.43
C LEU A 99 2.28 -14.79 1.29
N SER A 100 2.03 -14.32 0.08
CA SER A 100 2.42 -14.93 -1.17
C SER A 100 3.51 -14.09 -1.81
N PHE A 101 4.55 -14.75 -2.32
CA PHE A 101 5.58 -14.05 -3.08
C PHE A 101 5.36 -14.22 -4.58
N SER A 102 5.40 -13.11 -5.32
CA SER A 102 5.43 -13.17 -6.78
C SER A 102 6.69 -13.91 -7.24
N THR A 103 6.56 -14.68 -8.31
CA THR A 103 7.67 -15.25 -9.05
C THR A 103 7.62 -14.71 -10.46
N ALA A 104 8.79 -14.51 -11.09
CA ALA A 104 8.93 -13.99 -12.46
C ALA A 104 8.10 -14.76 -13.53
N TYR A 105 7.54 -15.92 -13.19
CA TYR A 105 6.82 -16.85 -14.05
C TYR A 105 5.29 -16.80 -13.94
N ASN A 106 4.66 -15.84 -13.25
CA ASN A 106 3.18 -15.65 -13.28
C ASN A 106 2.74 -14.25 -13.72
N PRO A 107 3.08 -13.84 -14.96
CA PRO A 107 2.75 -12.51 -15.46
C PRO A 107 1.25 -12.23 -15.49
N GLN A 108 0.39 -13.20 -15.80
CA GLN A 108 -1.04 -12.91 -16.02
C GLN A 108 -1.78 -12.41 -14.76
N THR A 109 -1.45 -12.95 -13.58
CA THR A 109 -2.21 -12.60 -12.36
C THR A 109 -1.61 -11.43 -11.59
N LEU A 110 -0.34 -11.13 -11.84
CA LEU A 110 0.39 -10.06 -11.19
C LEU A 110 0.47 -8.80 -12.08
N ALA A 111 0.36 -8.95 -13.41
CA ALA A 111 0.59 -7.86 -14.36
C ALA A 111 -0.27 -6.63 -14.12
N LEU A 112 -1.51 -6.73 -13.64
CA LEU A 112 -2.32 -5.52 -13.43
C LEU A 112 -1.75 -4.68 -12.29
N ALA A 113 -1.53 -5.29 -11.13
CA ALA A 113 -0.98 -4.60 -9.97
C ALA A 113 0.48 -4.19 -10.20
N GLU A 114 1.30 -5.07 -10.78
CA GLU A 114 2.69 -4.77 -11.14
C GLU A 114 2.78 -3.62 -12.16
N ARG A 115 1.94 -3.59 -13.21
CA ARG A 115 1.92 -2.46 -14.15
C ARG A 115 1.43 -1.17 -13.51
N MET A 116 0.50 -1.24 -12.57
CA MET A 116 0.07 -0.05 -11.83
C MET A 116 1.19 0.46 -10.94
N ILE A 117 1.83 -0.41 -10.17
CA ILE A 117 2.99 -0.06 -9.33
C ILE A 117 4.11 0.51 -10.19
N GLN A 118 4.49 -0.13 -11.30
CA GLN A 118 5.53 0.37 -12.21
C GLN A 118 5.19 1.75 -12.80
N LYS A 119 3.93 1.98 -13.20
CA LYS A 119 3.51 3.30 -13.69
C LYS A 119 3.59 4.37 -12.61
N LEU A 120 3.29 4.00 -11.37
CA LEU A 120 3.35 4.92 -10.22
C LEU A 120 4.79 5.21 -9.81
N GLU A 121 5.66 4.19 -9.82
CA GLU A 121 7.11 4.34 -9.70
C GLU A 121 7.66 5.30 -10.75
N ASP A 122 7.35 5.05 -12.03
CA ASP A 122 7.77 5.89 -13.14
C ASP A 122 7.26 7.33 -12.97
N MET A 123 6.02 7.50 -12.52
CA MET A 123 5.43 8.82 -12.27
C MET A 123 6.17 9.57 -11.15
N ILE A 124 6.38 8.92 -10.00
CA ILE A 124 7.08 9.51 -8.86
C ILE A 124 8.55 9.80 -9.24
N ALA A 125 9.23 8.86 -9.91
CA ALA A 125 10.60 9.02 -10.36
C ALA A 125 10.74 10.17 -11.37
N ARG A 126 9.82 10.29 -12.34
CA ARG A 126 9.81 11.41 -13.29
C ARG A 126 9.50 12.73 -12.60
N PHE A 127 8.56 12.76 -11.65
CA PHE A 127 8.30 13.97 -10.86
C PHE A 127 9.57 14.44 -10.13
N CYS A 128 10.28 13.51 -9.49
CA CYS A 128 11.51 13.80 -8.77
C CYS A 128 12.69 14.17 -9.69
N ALA A 129 12.82 13.53 -10.85
CA ALA A 129 13.94 13.74 -11.77
C ALA A 129 13.81 14.99 -12.65
N TYR A 130 12.59 15.33 -13.06
CA TYR A 130 12.35 16.46 -13.96
C TYR A 130 11.97 17.75 -13.24
N GLY A 131 11.83 17.73 -11.91
CA GLY A 131 11.38 18.91 -11.15
C GLY A 131 10.11 19.47 -11.75
N LEU A 132 9.11 18.61 -12.00
CA LEU A 132 7.85 19.04 -12.63
C LEU A 132 7.13 19.98 -11.66
N ASP A 133 7.36 21.27 -11.86
CA ASP A 133 6.79 22.38 -11.11
C ASP A 133 5.28 22.48 -11.38
N PHE A 134 4.46 21.80 -10.57
CA PHE A 134 3.04 22.08 -10.54
C PHE A 134 2.81 23.35 -9.71
N LYS A 135 2.30 24.40 -10.37
CA LYS A 135 1.90 25.65 -9.72
C LYS A 135 0.66 25.42 -8.86
N ASP A 136 0.83 25.41 -7.55
CA ASP A 136 -0.21 25.88 -6.63
C ASP A 136 -0.02 27.40 -6.37
N SER A 137 -1.05 28.01 -5.81
CA SER A 137 -1.20 29.41 -5.43
C SER A 137 -0.04 30.02 -4.61
N ASP A 138 0.80 29.19 -3.97
CA ASP A 138 1.92 29.62 -3.12
C ASP A 138 3.33 29.44 -3.74
N GLY A 139 3.45 28.92 -4.96
CA GLY A 139 4.73 28.83 -5.70
C GLY A 139 5.60 27.63 -5.32
N PHE A 140 5.71 26.67 -6.26
CA PHE A 140 6.65 25.53 -6.32
C PHE A 140 6.66 24.56 -5.11
N THR A 141 6.07 23.37 -5.26
CA THR A 141 6.35 22.22 -4.37
C THR A 141 7.15 21.15 -5.10
N HIS A 142 8.31 20.79 -4.54
CA HIS A 142 9.13 19.65 -4.97
C HIS A 142 8.81 18.40 -4.14
N ASP A 143 7.80 18.48 -3.27
CA ASP A 143 7.51 17.43 -2.30
C ASP A 143 6.56 16.39 -2.88
N TRP A 144 7.12 15.24 -3.25
CA TRP A 144 6.33 14.11 -3.77
C TRP A 144 5.31 13.59 -2.75
N CYS A 145 5.49 13.85 -1.45
CA CYS A 145 4.49 13.49 -0.44
C CYS A 145 3.18 14.27 -0.61
N THR A 146 3.23 15.50 -1.14
CA THR A 146 2.04 16.33 -1.40
C THR A 146 1.25 15.89 -2.63
N LEU A 147 1.90 15.20 -3.57
CA LEU A 147 1.24 14.67 -4.77
C LEU A 147 0.45 13.40 -4.50
N ILE A 148 0.78 12.70 -3.41
CA ILE A 148 0.14 11.45 -3.08
C ILE A 148 -1.29 11.73 -2.61
N PRO A 149 -2.31 11.11 -3.23
CA PRO A 149 -3.67 11.26 -2.75
C PRO A 149 -3.80 10.68 -1.34
N ALA A 150 -4.38 11.46 -0.43
CA ALA A 150 -4.72 10.96 0.89
C ALA A 150 -5.69 9.77 0.78
N PRO A 151 -5.54 8.72 1.61
CA PRO A 151 -6.49 7.63 1.64
C PRO A 151 -7.91 8.12 1.93
N ASN A 152 -8.85 7.84 1.01
CA ASN A 152 -10.25 8.21 1.18
C ASN A 152 -11.02 7.10 1.92
N TRP A 153 -11.09 7.19 3.25
CA TRP A 153 -11.78 6.21 4.10
C TRP A 153 -13.31 6.34 4.15
N HIS A 154 -13.90 7.30 3.42
CA HIS A 154 -15.32 7.68 3.57
C HIS A 154 -16.31 6.56 3.22
N ILE A 155 -15.84 5.43 2.69
CA ILE A 155 -16.68 4.29 2.30
C ILE A 155 -17.12 3.43 3.52
N LYS A 156 -16.44 3.46 4.68
CA LYS A 156 -16.78 2.57 5.82
C LYS A 156 -17.58 3.22 6.96
N HIS A 157 -17.55 4.55 7.10
CA HIS A 157 -18.28 5.23 8.19
C HIS A 157 -19.80 5.04 8.10
N GLN A 158 -20.36 4.71 6.93
CA GLN A 158 -21.78 4.39 6.82
C GLN A 158 -22.11 2.94 7.22
N SER A 159 -21.17 2.00 7.16
CA SER A 159 -21.42 0.58 7.43
C SER A 159 -21.27 0.21 8.90
N ILE A 160 -20.37 0.87 9.63
CA ILE A 160 -20.16 0.60 11.07
C ILE A 160 -21.34 1.14 11.89
N LEU A 161 -21.87 2.31 11.54
CA LEU A 161 -23.06 2.87 12.20
C LEU A 161 -24.34 2.03 11.98
N GLN A 162 -24.40 1.21 10.93
CA GLN A 162 -25.51 0.29 10.71
C GLN A 162 -25.41 -0.98 11.55
N LEU A 163 -24.21 -1.43 11.94
CA LEU A 163 -24.01 -2.59 12.79
C LEU A 163 -24.19 -2.26 14.29
N GLU A 164 -23.87 -1.04 14.71
CA GLU A 164 -24.12 -0.58 16.09
C GLU A 164 -25.62 -0.37 16.37
N GLY A 165 -26.43 -0.09 15.34
CA GLY A 165 -27.90 -0.02 15.46
C GLY A 165 -28.61 -1.37 15.62
N HIS A 166 -27.93 -2.49 15.38
CA HIS A 166 -28.51 -3.85 15.51
C HIS A 166 -28.09 -4.59 16.78
N LEU A 167 -27.23 -3.99 17.62
CA LEU A 167 -26.86 -4.52 18.94
C LEU A 167 -27.52 -3.77 20.11
N GLN A 168 -28.45 -2.85 19.80
CA GLN A 168 -29.39 -2.26 20.75
C GLN A 168 -30.82 -2.50 20.27
N CYS A 169 -31.33 -3.73 20.40
CA CYS A 169 -32.74 -4.10 20.58
C CYS A 169 -32.83 -5.61 20.84
#